data_AF-A0A0J6XWK4-F1
#
_entry.id   AF-A0A0J6XWK4-F1
#
_cell.length_a   1.000
_cell.length_b   1.000
_cell.length_c   1.000
_cell.angle_alpha   90.00
_cell.angle_beta   90.00
_cell.angle_gamma   90.00
#
_symmetry.space_group_name_H-M   'P 1'
#
loop_
_entity.id
_entity.type
_entity.pdbx_description
1 polymer ?
#
loop_
_entity_poly.entity_id
_entity_poly.type
_entity_poly.pdbx_seq_one_letter_code
_entity_poly.pdbx_strand_id
1 'polypeptide(L)'
;MGALEEFADYMVIQFFLPFRVSSVKTPQSTPISLSTIQASTPTGTKQCISVLRHNCLKASCEGQNCTDDDRKLLETEQYNNFQYLEVTHILSHCLTKVASGDKDLIKSKKNVLWILDMFNSGIIYLIHGPKINSPLNALTLMLDNHQLFGKFQIYFEPTGRAYEYRIHSTEGSFLSNAFFPVTHTLSLSLNHMIDLPSPQFLSIHHAISLILKLSGAAKYIEQTL
;
A
#
# COMPACT_ATOMS: atom_id res chain seq x y z
N MET A 1 5.04 -35.59 1.39
CA MET A 1 4.40 -34.28 1.60
C MET A 1 2.99 -34.37 1.06
N GLY A 2 1.98 -34.02 1.85
CA GLY A 2 0.59 -34.04 1.40
C GLY A 2 0.28 -32.87 0.46
N ALA A 3 -0.73 -33.01 -0.41
CA ALA A 3 -1.11 -31.95 -1.35
C ALA A 3 -1.44 -30.61 -0.67
N LEU A 4 -1.97 -30.64 0.56
CA LEU A 4 -2.24 -29.44 1.37
C LEU A 4 -0.96 -28.74 1.84
N GLU A 5 0.06 -29.51 2.22
CA GLU A 5 1.36 -28.98 2.66
C GLU A 5 2.08 -28.32 1.49
N GLU A 6 2.07 -28.97 0.32
CA GLU A 6 2.66 -28.42 -0.91
C GLU A 6 1.97 -27.12 -1.34
N PHE A 7 0.64 -27.05 -1.21
CA PHE A 7 -0.11 -25.83 -1.47
C PHE A 7 0.21 -24.71 -0.46
N ALA A 8 0.34 -25.04 0.83
CA ALA A 8 0.71 -24.08 1.85
C ALA A 8 2.12 -23.50 1.58
N ASP A 9 3.09 -24.35 1.26
CA ASP A 9 4.44 -23.92 0.88
C ASP A 9 4.43 -23.04 -0.36
N TYR A 10 3.64 -23.43 -1.37
CA TYR A 10 3.44 -22.60 -2.56
C TYR A 10 2.90 -21.22 -2.21
N MET A 11 1.88 -21.14 -1.37
CA MET A 11 1.31 -19.86 -0.92
C MET A 11 2.33 -19.01 -0.17
N VAL A 12 3.14 -19.60 0.71
CA VAL A 12 4.18 -18.88 1.45
C VAL A 12 5.27 -18.33 0.52
N ILE A 13 5.82 -19.20 -0.33
CA ILE A 13 7.01 -18.89 -1.13
C ILE A 13 6.66 -18.04 -2.36
N GLN A 14 5.60 -18.39 -3.07
CA GLN A 14 5.27 -17.79 -4.37
C GLN A 14 4.30 -16.61 -4.25
N PHE A 15 3.48 -16.57 -3.20
CA PHE A 15 2.50 -15.51 -2.98
C PHE A 15 2.91 -14.57 -1.85
N PHE A 16 2.92 -15.00 -0.59
CA PHE A 16 3.09 -14.09 0.54
C PHE A 16 4.48 -13.44 0.64
N LEU A 17 5.55 -14.21 0.43
CA LEU A 17 6.92 -13.70 0.54
C LEU A 17 7.20 -12.53 -0.44
N PRO A 18 6.91 -12.65 -1.76
CA PRO A 18 7.05 -11.53 -2.70
C PRO A 18 6.21 -10.30 -2.35
N PHE A 19 4.97 -10.49 -1.85
CA PHE A 19 4.11 -9.39 -1.40
C PHE A 19 4.79 -8.61 -0.29
N ARG A 20 5.34 -9.30 0.71
CA ARG A 20 5.94 -8.67 1.87
C ARG A 20 7.25 -7.95 1.56
N VAL A 21 8.13 -8.57 0.77
CA VAL A 21 9.43 -7.98 0.42
C VAL A 21 9.27 -6.74 -0.46
N SER A 22 8.27 -6.74 -1.35
CA SER A 22 8.07 -5.63 -2.29
C SER A 22 7.28 -4.47 -1.71
N SER A 23 6.35 -4.71 -0.78
CA SER A 23 5.47 -3.65 -0.24
C SER A 23 6.19 -2.70 0.72
N VAL A 24 7.33 -3.10 1.29
CA VAL A 24 8.18 -2.23 2.14
C VAL A 24 9.03 -1.27 1.32
N LYS A 25 9.26 -1.57 0.03
CA LYS A 25 10.13 -0.76 -0.83
C LYS A 25 9.29 0.08 -1.78
N THR A 26 9.34 1.40 -1.61
CA THR A 26 8.92 2.29 -2.70
C THR A 26 10.11 2.52 -3.62
N PRO A 27 10.00 2.26 -4.94
CA PRO A 27 11.05 2.66 -5.87
C PRO A 27 11.24 4.17 -5.78
N GLN A 28 12.34 4.63 -5.20
CA GLN A 28 12.65 6.05 -5.17
C GLN A 28 12.93 6.52 -6.60
N SER A 29 12.13 7.48 -7.09
CA SER A 29 12.50 8.35 -8.19
C SER A 29 13.59 9.31 -7.70
N THR A 30 14.74 9.34 -8.37
CA THR A 30 15.76 10.36 -8.19
C THR A 30 15.11 11.74 -8.35
N PRO A 31 15.37 12.74 -7.48
CA PRO A 31 14.74 14.04 -7.56
C PRO A 31 15.12 14.71 -8.88
N ILE A 32 14.18 14.76 -9.82
CA ILE A 32 14.29 15.60 -11.00
C ILE A 32 13.66 16.94 -10.62
N SER A 33 14.38 18.03 -10.86
CA SER A 33 13.93 19.40 -10.58
C SER A 33 12.49 19.60 -11.10
N LEU A 34 11.59 20.02 -10.22
CA LEU A 34 10.12 19.96 -10.33
C LEU A 34 9.47 20.89 -11.37
N SER A 35 10.22 21.40 -12.35
CA SER A 35 9.75 22.47 -13.23
C SER A 35 9.05 21.99 -14.53
N THR A 36 9.00 20.69 -14.82
CA THR A 36 8.70 20.24 -16.20
C THR A 36 7.83 18.99 -16.32
N ILE A 37 6.89 18.74 -15.41
CA ILE A 37 5.88 17.69 -15.65
C ILE A 37 4.81 18.26 -16.59
N GLN A 38 5.11 18.31 -17.90
CA GLN A 38 4.08 18.43 -18.93
C GLN A 38 3.27 17.13 -18.99
N ALA A 39 1.95 17.28 -19.18
CA ALA A 39 0.97 16.21 -19.32
C ALA A 39 1.26 15.33 -20.55
N SER A 40 2.21 14.42 -20.40
CA SER A 40 2.44 13.30 -21.29
C SER A 40 2.14 12.02 -20.51
N THR A 41 1.51 11.06 -21.18
CA THR A 41 1.17 9.75 -20.60
C THR A 41 2.45 9.12 -20.03
N PRO A 42 2.52 8.81 -18.72
CA PRO A 42 3.75 8.34 -18.11
C PRO A 42 4.09 6.94 -18.62
N THR A 43 5.20 6.82 -19.37
CA THR A 43 5.60 5.59 -20.08
C THR A 43 6.43 4.63 -19.20
N GLY A 44 6.75 5.00 -17.95
CA GLY A 44 7.60 4.18 -17.06
C GLY A 44 7.19 4.18 -15.59
N THR A 45 7.45 3.07 -14.88
CA THR A 45 7.07 2.85 -13.46
C THR A 45 7.55 3.99 -12.54
N LYS A 46 8.77 4.51 -12.74
CA LYS A 46 9.33 5.60 -11.92
C LYS A 46 8.57 6.92 -12.11
N GLN A 47 8.16 7.22 -13.34
CA GLN A 47 7.42 8.45 -13.66
C GLN A 47 5.98 8.36 -13.13
N CYS A 48 5.33 7.20 -13.21
CA CYS A 48 4.03 6.96 -12.59
C CYS A 48 4.07 7.14 -11.06
N ILE A 49 5.12 6.62 -10.39
CA ILE A 49 5.29 6.77 -8.94
C ILE A 49 5.50 8.24 -8.56
N SER A 50 6.27 8.99 -9.34
CA SER A 50 6.46 10.43 -9.09
C SER A 50 5.15 11.21 -9.16
N VAL A 51 4.32 10.91 -10.16
CA VAL A 51 2.98 11.54 -10.30
C VAL A 51 2.08 11.13 -9.14
N LEU A 52 2.08 9.86 -8.75
CA LEU A 52 1.31 9.36 -7.61
C LEU A 52 1.71 10.06 -6.31
N ARG A 53 3.02 10.23 -6.07
CA ARG A 53 3.53 10.98 -4.91
C ARG A 53 3.07 12.43 -4.89
N HIS A 54 3.17 13.12 -6.03
CA HIS A 54 2.68 14.48 -6.17
C HIS A 54 1.18 14.58 -5.86
N ASN A 55 0.39 13.63 -6.36
CA ASN A 55 -1.06 13.62 -6.12
C ASN A 55 -1.40 13.35 -4.66
N CYS A 56 -0.66 12.50 -3.95
CA CYS A 56 -0.99 12.12 -2.57
C CYS A 56 -0.40 13.06 -1.49
N LEU A 57 0.52 13.97 -1.83
CA LEU A 57 1.17 14.91 -0.90
C LEU A 57 0.73 16.35 -1.17
N LYS A 58 -0.56 16.65 -0.93
CA LYS A 58 -1.08 18.01 -1.14
C LYS A 58 -1.53 18.64 0.18
N ALA A 59 -0.71 19.53 0.72
CA ALA A 59 -1.16 20.52 1.70
C ALA A 59 -2.03 21.57 0.99
N SER A 60 -3.05 22.09 1.68
CA SER A 60 -3.82 23.22 1.17
C SER A 60 -3.00 24.48 1.35
N CYS A 61 -2.33 24.92 0.28
CA CYS A 61 -1.51 26.12 0.26
C CYS A 61 -2.15 27.17 -0.64
N GLU A 62 -2.48 28.33 -0.08
CA GLU A 62 -2.81 29.53 -0.84
C GLU A 62 -1.62 30.50 -0.74
N GLY A 63 -0.81 30.55 -1.81
CA GLY A 63 0.44 31.31 -1.79
C GLY A 63 1.45 30.73 -0.80
N GLN A 64 1.85 31.52 0.20
CA GLN A 64 2.78 31.11 1.25
C GLN A 64 2.09 30.50 2.48
N ASN A 65 0.76 30.57 2.55
CA ASN A 65 -0.02 30.08 3.68
C ASN A 65 -0.45 28.63 3.44
N CYS A 66 0.35 27.70 3.93
CA CYS A 66 -0.02 26.30 3.99
C CYS A 66 -0.69 25.99 5.32
N THR A 67 -1.81 25.27 5.27
CA THR A 67 -2.54 24.81 6.46
C THR A 67 -2.63 23.28 6.49
N ASP A 68 -2.69 22.71 7.70
CA ASP A 68 -3.04 21.30 7.90
C ASP A 68 -4.56 21.07 7.78
N ASP A 69 -5.00 19.82 7.98
CA ASP A 69 -6.41 19.43 7.90
C ASP A 69 -7.27 20.07 9.01
N ASP A 70 -6.66 20.49 10.12
CA ASP A 70 -7.28 21.26 11.21
C ASP A 70 -7.27 22.78 10.95
N ARG A 71 -6.82 23.20 9.75
CA ARG A 71 -6.68 24.60 9.31
C ARG A 71 -5.66 25.40 10.10
N LYS A 72 -4.72 24.75 10.79
CA LYS A 72 -3.63 25.41 11.49
C LYS A 72 -2.50 25.74 10.50
N LEU A 73 -1.91 26.92 10.62
CA LEU A 73 -0.81 27.35 9.76
C LEU A 73 0.45 26.53 10.02
N LEU A 74 0.94 25.88 8.98
CA LEU A 74 2.17 25.08 9.05
C LEU A 74 3.40 25.93 9.35
N GLU A 75 3.39 27.22 9.00
CA GLU A 75 4.49 28.16 9.32
C GLU A 75 4.70 28.34 10.84
N THR A 76 3.64 28.15 11.63
CA THR A 76 3.70 28.27 13.10
C THR A 76 4.19 26.99 13.78
N GLU A 77 4.33 25.89 13.04
CA GLU A 77 4.81 24.61 13.58
C GLU A 77 6.34 24.56 13.67
N GLN A 78 6.83 23.95 14.74
CA GLN A 78 8.27 23.75 14.90
C GLN A 78 8.76 22.73 13.87
N TYR A 79 9.90 23.01 13.22
CA TYR A 79 10.48 22.13 12.21
C TYR A 79 10.64 20.67 12.70
N ASN A 80 10.93 20.48 13.98
CA ASN A 80 11.11 19.15 14.59
C ASN A 80 9.80 18.36 14.79
N ASN A 81 8.64 19.00 14.65
CA ASN A 81 7.33 18.35 14.74
C ASN A 81 6.91 17.70 13.42
N PHE A 82 7.58 18.04 12.31
CA PHE A 82 7.27 17.47 11.01
C PHE A 82 7.81 16.06 10.90
N GLN A 83 6.99 15.16 10.36
CA GLN A 83 7.38 13.79 10.05
C GLN A 83 7.43 13.58 8.54
N TYR A 84 8.35 12.73 8.10
CA TYR A 84 8.42 12.32 6.71
C TYR A 84 7.28 11.36 6.39
N LEU A 85 6.55 11.71 5.32
CA LEU A 85 5.49 10.89 4.77
C LEU A 85 6.00 10.16 3.53
N GLU A 86 5.60 8.91 3.39
CA GLU A 86 5.83 8.10 2.20
C GLU A 86 4.51 7.64 1.60
N VAL A 87 4.46 7.65 0.28
CA VAL A 87 3.34 7.06 -0.46
C VAL A 87 3.64 5.59 -0.68
N THR A 88 2.77 4.73 -0.14
CA THR A 88 2.85 3.28 -0.26
C THR A 88 1.74 2.75 -1.16
N HIS A 89 2.02 1.68 -1.90
CA HIS A 89 0.98 0.95 -2.61
C HIS A 89 0.28 -0.03 -1.65
N ILE A 90 -1.04 -0.13 -1.75
CA ILE A 90 -1.81 -1.11 -0.97
C ILE A 90 -1.52 -2.53 -1.46
N LEU A 91 -1.57 -2.73 -2.78
CA LEU A 91 -1.05 -3.91 -3.46
C LEU A 91 0.17 -3.53 -4.31
N SER A 92 1.32 -4.12 -3.98
CA SER A 92 2.60 -3.82 -4.63
C SER A 92 2.60 -4.07 -6.15
N HIS A 93 3.18 -3.14 -6.90
CA HIS A 93 3.35 -3.25 -8.35
C HIS A 93 4.31 -4.39 -8.77
N CYS A 94 5.25 -4.80 -7.91
CA CYS A 94 6.26 -5.82 -8.27
C CYS A 94 5.65 -7.17 -8.65
N LEU A 95 4.39 -7.40 -8.29
CA LEU A 95 3.64 -8.62 -8.57
C LEU A 95 3.13 -8.73 -10.01
N THR A 96 3.02 -7.60 -10.72
CA THR A 96 2.62 -7.59 -12.14
C THR A 96 3.83 -7.52 -13.08
N LYS A 97 5.01 -7.19 -12.53
CA LYS A 97 6.23 -6.92 -13.29
C LYS A 97 7.09 -8.17 -13.42
N VAL A 98 7.23 -8.64 -14.65
CA VAL A 98 8.17 -9.69 -15.04
C VAL A 98 8.89 -9.22 -16.30
N ALA A 99 10.21 -9.36 -16.33
CA ALA A 99 10.99 -9.22 -17.55
C ALA A 99 10.59 -10.32 -18.54
N SER A 100 10.24 -9.93 -19.76
CA SER A 100 9.81 -10.82 -20.84
C SER A 100 10.84 -11.93 -21.11
N GLY A 101 10.47 -13.20 -20.94
CA GLY A 101 11.30 -14.32 -21.42
C GLY A 101 11.03 -15.71 -20.85
N ASP A 102 10.52 -15.83 -19.62
CA ASP A 102 10.46 -17.11 -18.91
C ASP A 102 9.03 -17.70 -18.80
N LYS A 103 8.83 -18.93 -19.29
CA LYS A 103 7.52 -19.60 -19.34
C LYS A 103 6.97 -19.93 -17.95
N ASP A 104 7.85 -20.29 -17.01
CA ASP A 104 7.44 -20.65 -15.65
C ASP A 104 6.99 -19.40 -14.86
N LEU A 105 7.62 -18.26 -15.17
CA LEU A 105 7.29 -16.97 -14.59
C LEU A 105 5.93 -16.42 -15.07
N ILE A 106 5.53 -16.76 -16.29
CA ILE A 106 4.16 -16.50 -16.81
C ILE A 106 3.12 -17.32 -16.05
N LYS A 107 3.41 -18.58 -15.72
CA LYS A 107 2.50 -19.45 -14.95
C LYS A 107 2.34 -18.94 -13.51
N SER A 108 3.45 -18.61 -12.85
CA SER A 108 3.41 -18.02 -11.49
C SER A 108 2.60 -16.72 -11.44
N LYS A 109 2.75 -15.84 -12.44
CA LYS A 109 1.94 -14.63 -12.57
C LYS A 109 0.44 -14.91 -12.68
N LYS A 110 0.04 -15.88 -13.51
CA LYS A 110 -1.38 -16.25 -13.65
C LYS A 110 -1.94 -16.75 -12.32
N ASN A 111 -1.17 -17.55 -11.59
CA ASN A 111 -1.57 -18.05 -10.29
C ASN A 111 -1.73 -16.92 -9.27
N VAL A 112 -0.80 -15.96 -9.20
CA VAL A 112 -0.94 -14.78 -8.31
C VAL A 112 -2.21 -13.99 -8.63
N LEU A 113 -2.52 -13.77 -9.92
CA LEU A 113 -3.74 -13.07 -10.33
C LEU A 113 -5.00 -13.86 -9.96
N TRP A 114 -5.00 -15.19 -10.13
CA TRP A 114 -6.10 -16.04 -9.70
C TRP A 114 -6.30 -16.05 -8.19
N ILE A 115 -5.22 -16.10 -7.41
CA ILE A 115 -5.30 -16.01 -5.95
C ILE A 115 -5.87 -14.64 -5.53
N LEU A 116 -5.45 -13.55 -6.18
CA LEU A 116 -6.03 -12.23 -5.93
C LEU A 116 -7.52 -12.17 -6.26
N ASP A 117 -7.94 -12.78 -7.38
CA ASP A 117 -9.35 -12.87 -7.77
C ASP A 117 -10.17 -13.72 -6.80
N MET A 118 -9.56 -14.74 -6.17
CA MET A 118 -10.20 -15.50 -5.09
C MET A 118 -10.44 -14.63 -3.84
N PHE A 119 -9.56 -13.68 -3.54
CA PHE A 119 -9.76 -12.74 -2.42
C PHE A 119 -10.87 -11.73 -2.70
N ASN A 120 -10.91 -11.19 -3.92
CA ASN A 120 -11.90 -10.22 -4.33
C ASN A 120 -12.13 -10.32 -5.84
N SER A 121 -13.26 -10.90 -6.22
CA SER A 121 -13.60 -11.15 -7.62
C SER A 121 -13.64 -9.85 -8.42
N GLY A 122 -12.91 -9.80 -9.54
CA GLY A 122 -12.85 -8.62 -10.40
C GLY A 122 -11.75 -7.62 -10.02
N ILE A 123 -10.96 -7.87 -8.98
CA ILE A 123 -9.78 -7.04 -8.66
C ILE A 123 -8.80 -6.96 -9.82
N ILE A 124 -8.74 -8.00 -10.65
CA ILE A 124 -7.93 -8.08 -11.86
C ILE A 124 -8.11 -6.83 -12.75
N TYR A 125 -9.34 -6.32 -12.89
CA TYR A 125 -9.61 -5.12 -13.69
C TYR A 125 -9.10 -3.81 -13.09
N LEU A 126 -8.82 -3.80 -11.78
CA LEU A 126 -8.27 -2.65 -11.04
C LEU A 126 -6.74 -2.68 -10.99
N ILE A 127 -6.12 -3.85 -11.08
CA ILE A 127 -4.65 -4.02 -11.09
C ILE A 127 -4.03 -4.01 -12.48
N HIS A 128 -4.83 -4.06 -13.55
CA HIS A 128 -4.32 -4.01 -14.91
C HIS A 128 -3.98 -2.58 -15.40
N GLY A 129 -2.82 -2.47 -16.05
CA GLY A 129 -2.41 -1.27 -16.77
C GLY A 129 -2.08 -0.09 -15.84
N PRO A 130 -2.39 1.16 -16.24
CA PRO A 130 -2.03 2.35 -15.46
C PRO A 130 -2.75 2.44 -14.10
N LYS A 131 -3.85 1.68 -13.92
CA LYS A 131 -4.69 1.71 -12.71
C LYS A 131 -3.98 1.18 -11.45
N ILE A 132 -2.97 0.33 -11.59
CA ILE A 132 -2.17 -0.14 -10.44
C ILE A 132 -1.43 1.00 -9.73
N ASN A 133 -1.11 2.08 -10.45
CA ASN A 133 -0.45 3.28 -9.95
C ASN A 133 -1.44 4.44 -9.74
N SER A 134 -2.73 4.13 -9.57
CA SER A 134 -3.78 5.10 -9.24
C SER A 134 -3.77 5.40 -7.73
N PRO A 135 -4.22 6.60 -7.30
CA PRO A 135 -4.50 6.90 -5.89
C PRO A 135 -5.42 5.87 -5.21
N LEU A 136 -6.28 5.20 -5.97
CA LEU A 136 -7.12 4.09 -5.48
C LEU A 136 -6.30 2.99 -4.81
N ASN A 137 -5.08 2.71 -5.26
CA ASN A 137 -4.20 1.66 -4.74
C ASN A 137 -3.06 2.23 -3.88
N ALA A 138 -3.22 3.42 -3.29
CA ALA A 138 -2.15 4.10 -2.57
C ALA A 138 -2.61 4.69 -1.25
N LEU A 139 -1.68 4.78 -0.29
CA LEU A 139 -1.83 5.48 0.99
C LEU A 139 -0.62 6.37 1.23
N THR A 140 -0.83 7.48 1.92
CA THR A 140 0.26 8.28 2.49
C THR A 140 0.39 7.93 3.97
N LEU A 141 1.56 7.44 4.38
CA LEU A 141 1.83 7.00 5.74
C LEU A 141 3.13 7.61 6.26
N MET A 142 3.22 7.81 7.57
CA MET A 142 4.52 8.05 8.23
C MET A 142 5.44 6.86 8.00
N LEU A 143 6.75 7.09 7.97
CA LEU A 143 7.76 6.09 7.63
C LEU A 143 7.58 4.76 8.41
N ASP A 144 7.40 4.84 9.72
CA ASP A 144 7.24 3.64 10.56
C ASP A 144 5.95 2.88 10.22
N ASN A 145 4.84 3.60 10.04
CA ASN A 145 3.57 3.00 9.65
C ASN A 145 3.61 2.40 8.25
N HIS A 146 4.36 3.01 7.31
CA HIS A 146 4.60 2.42 6.00
C HIS A 146 5.32 1.07 6.11
N GLN A 147 6.38 0.99 6.94
CA GLN A 147 7.07 -0.28 7.15
C GLN A 147 6.17 -1.35 7.75
N LEU A 148 5.39 -1.00 8.78
CA LEU A 148 4.43 -1.92 9.39
C LEU A 148 3.36 -2.37 8.38
N PHE A 149 2.83 -1.45 7.59
CA PHE A 149 1.79 -1.73 6.60
C PHE A 149 2.32 -2.63 5.47
N GLY A 150 3.51 -2.35 4.94
CA GLY A 150 4.16 -3.17 3.92
C GLY A 150 4.55 -4.56 4.42
N LYS A 151 4.81 -4.71 5.73
CA LYS A 151 5.05 -6.00 6.39
C LYS A 151 3.77 -6.76 6.74
N PHE A 152 2.59 -6.21 6.45
CA PHE A 152 1.28 -6.73 6.87
C PHE A 152 1.14 -6.82 8.39
N GLN A 153 1.85 -5.95 9.12
CA GLN A 153 1.82 -5.88 10.58
C GLN A 153 0.73 -4.95 11.10
N ILE A 154 0.28 -3.99 10.29
CA ILE A 154 -0.95 -3.22 10.53
C ILE A 154 -1.90 -3.37 9.35
N TYR A 155 -3.21 -3.32 9.60
CA TYR A 155 -4.23 -3.47 8.57
C TYR A 155 -5.51 -2.68 8.90
N PHE A 156 -6.29 -2.39 7.86
CA PHE A 156 -7.51 -1.59 7.94
C PHE A 156 -8.74 -2.51 7.95
N GLU A 157 -9.42 -2.61 9.10
CA GLU A 157 -10.67 -3.33 9.24
C GLU A 157 -11.86 -2.38 8.99
N PRO A 158 -12.78 -2.69 8.06
CA PRO A 158 -13.95 -1.84 7.82
C PRO A 158 -14.91 -1.87 9.02
N THR A 159 -15.42 -0.72 9.44
CA THR A 159 -16.39 -0.64 10.55
C THR A 159 -17.85 -0.84 10.12
N GLY A 160 -18.10 -0.87 8.80
CA GLY A 160 -19.44 -0.89 8.20
C GLY A 160 -19.93 0.50 7.77
N ARG A 161 -19.26 1.58 8.19
CA ARG A 161 -19.49 2.93 7.65
C ARG A 161 -18.59 3.17 6.43
N ALA A 162 -19.09 3.97 5.48
CA ALA A 162 -18.35 4.27 4.26
C ALA A 162 -17.02 4.96 4.58
N TYR A 163 -15.92 4.40 4.09
CA TYR A 163 -14.55 4.90 4.27
C TYR A 163 -14.08 5.07 5.73
N GLU A 164 -14.73 4.39 6.67
CA GLU A 164 -14.30 4.34 8.07
C GLU A 164 -13.67 2.97 8.37
N TYR A 165 -12.48 3.02 8.96
CA TYR A 165 -11.69 1.84 9.25
C TYR A 165 -11.15 1.88 10.67
N ARG A 166 -11.13 0.72 11.31
CA ARG A 166 -10.37 0.47 12.52
C ARG A 166 -9.02 -0.12 12.14
N ILE A 167 -7.95 0.57 12.48
CA ILE A 167 -6.59 0.14 12.16
C ILE A 167 -6.10 -0.73 13.30
N HIS A 168 -5.76 -1.98 12.98
CA HIS A 168 -5.30 -2.98 13.92
C HIS A 168 -3.83 -3.32 13.71
N SER A 169 -3.16 -3.73 14.79
CA SER A 169 -1.87 -4.40 14.73
C SER A 169 -2.03 -5.92 14.76
N THR A 170 -1.15 -6.62 14.04
CA THR A 170 -1.01 -8.08 14.12
C THR A 170 -0.29 -8.52 15.39
N GLU A 171 0.49 -7.64 16.02
CA GLU A 171 1.20 -7.94 17.26
C GLU A 171 0.23 -8.03 18.45
N GLY A 172 0.52 -8.93 19.40
CA GLY A 172 -0.28 -9.12 20.60
C GLY A 172 -0.18 -7.93 21.56
N SER A 173 -1.07 -7.88 22.56
CA SER A 173 -1.23 -6.77 23.51
C SER A 173 0.03 -6.34 24.28
N PHE A 174 1.04 -7.21 24.40
CA PHE A 174 2.29 -6.91 25.12
C PHE A 174 3.34 -6.17 24.25
N LEU A 175 3.26 -6.31 22.92
CA LEU A 175 4.10 -5.60 21.95
C LEU A 175 3.30 -4.55 21.15
N SER A 176 1.97 -4.54 21.33
CA SER A 176 1.07 -3.59 20.68
C SER A 176 1.53 -2.18 20.97
N ASN A 177 1.96 -1.49 19.91
CA ASN A 177 2.16 -0.07 19.91
C ASN A 177 0.89 0.60 20.51
N ALA A 178 1.06 1.43 21.55
CA ALA A 178 -0.05 2.04 22.29
C ALA A 178 -1.01 2.87 21.41
N PHE A 179 -0.62 3.17 20.18
CA PHE A 179 -1.44 3.84 19.19
C PHE A 179 -2.49 2.94 18.51
N PHE A 180 -2.49 1.61 18.73
CA PHE A 180 -3.46 0.70 18.11
C PHE A 180 -4.32 -0.07 19.14
N PRO A 181 -5.61 -0.32 18.85
CA PRO A 181 -6.31 0.07 17.62
C PRO A 181 -6.77 1.54 17.62
N VAL A 182 -6.71 2.19 16.46
CA VAL A 182 -7.26 3.54 16.24
C VAL A 182 -8.32 3.51 15.15
N THR A 183 -9.41 4.23 15.35
CA THR A 183 -10.45 4.39 14.32
C THR A 183 -10.16 5.63 13.50
N HIS A 184 -10.11 5.50 12.18
CA HIS A 184 -9.87 6.60 11.27
C HIS A 184 -10.91 6.58 10.14
N THR A 185 -11.50 7.75 9.87
CA THR A 185 -12.30 7.96 8.66
C THR A 185 -11.41 8.57 7.59
N LEU A 186 -11.43 8.02 6.38
CA LEU A 186 -10.76 8.62 5.24
C LEU A 186 -11.71 9.62 4.59
N SER A 187 -11.38 10.91 4.69
CA SER A 187 -12.15 12.00 4.09
C SER A 187 -11.58 12.40 2.73
N LEU A 188 -12.47 12.75 1.80
CA LEU A 188 -12.06 13.38 0.54
C LEU A 188 -11.44 14.75 0.84
N SER A 189 -10.40 15.10 0.09
CA SER A 189 -9.90 16.48 0.11
C SER A 189 -11.00 17.44 -0.35
N LEU A 190 -11.01 18.66 0.19
CA LEU A 190 -12.05 19.67 -0.03
C LEU A 190 -12.39 19.92 -1.51
N ASN A 191 -11.43 19.67 -2.41
CA ASN A 191 -11.55 19.89 -3.86
C ASN A 191 -11.78 18.59 -4.66
N HIS A 192 -12.00 17.44 -4.01
CA HIS A 192 -12.20 16.13 -4.63
C HIS A 192 -11.13 15.76 -5.67
N MET A 193 -9.93 16.33 -5.56
CA MET A 193 -8.93 16.26 -6.63
C MET A 193 -8.19 14.91 -6.66
N ILE A 194 -8.32 14.12 -5.59
CA ILE A 194 -7.60 12.86 -5.40
C ILE A 194 -8.63 11.83 -4.94
N ASP A 195 -8.70 10.71 -5.66
CA ASP A 195 -9.57 9.60 -5.29
C ASP A 195 -9.12 8.97 -3.97
N LEU A 196 -10.09 8.52 -3.18
CA LEU A 196 -9.82 7.78 -1.95
C LEU A 196 -9.27 6.37 -2.25
N PRO A 197 -8.47 5.80 -1.34
CA PRO A 197 -8.10 4.39 -1.38
C PRO A 197 -9.32 3.49 -1.59
N SER A 198 -9.22 2.54 -2.52
CA SER A 198 -10.30 1.61 -2.81
C SER A 198 -10.53 0.68 -1.63
N PRO A 199 -11.78 0.55 -1.14
CA PRO A 199 -12.13 -0.44 -0.14
C PRO A 199 -11.77 -1.87 -0.56
N GLN A 200 -11.77 -2.16 -1.87
CA GLN A 200 -11.40 -3.48 -2.39
C GLN A 200 -9.91 -3.78 -2.16
N PHE A 201 -9.02 -2.82 -2.45
CA PHE A 201 -7.59 -2.99 -2.19
C PHE A 201 -7.30 -3.17 -0.70
N LEU A 202 -7.91 -2.35 0.15
CA LEU A 202 -7.79 -2.46 1.60
C LEU A 202 -8.32 -3.80 2.13
N SER A 203 -9.43 -4.31 1.57
CA SER A 203 -10.00 -5.61 1.96
C SER A 203 -9.05 -6.78 1.67
N ILE A 204 -8.33 -6.73 0.54
CA ILE A 204 -7.35 -7.75 0.18
C ILE A 204 -6.15 -7.68 1.13
N HIS A 205 -5.63 -6.47 1.37
CA HIS A 205 -4.53 -6.27 2.31
C HIS A 205 -4.90 -6.77 3.72
N HIS A 206 -6.12 -6.47 4.18
CA HIS A 206 -6.67 -6.98 5.44
C HIS A 206 -6.72 -8.52 5.46
N ALA A 207 -7.28 -9.15 4.44
CA ALA A 207 -7.37 -10.61 4.36
C ALA A 207 -5.99 -11.28 4.38
N ILE A 208 -5.03 -10.75 3.62
CA ILE A 208 -3.64 -11.23 3.60
C ILE A 208 -2.99 -11.08 4.98
N SER A 209 -3.19 -9.94 5.64
CA SER A 209 -2.68 -9.69 7.00
C SER A 209 -3.20 -10.71 7.99
N LEU A 210 -4.50 -11.01 7.96
CA LEU A 210 -5.11 -12.01 8.83
C LEU A 210 -4.59 -13.42 8.53
N ILE A 211 -4.46 -13.82 7.26
CA ILE A 211 -3.92 -15.14 6.90
C ILE A 211 -2.48 -15.27 7.39
N LEU A 212 -1.63 -14.26 7.15
CA LEU A 212 -0.24 -14.24 7.60
C LEU A 212 -0.13 -14.35 9.13
N LYS A 213 -1.00 -13.66 9.86
CA LYS A 213 -1.08 -13.72 11.33
C LYS A 213 -1.54 -15.10 11.83
N LEU A 214 -2.66 -15.60 11.32
CA LEU A 214 -3.32 -16.81 11.81
C LEU A 214 -2.59 -18.10 11.41
N SER A 215 -1.98 -18.13 10.23
CA SER A 215 -1.18 -19.28 9.77
C SER A 215 0.22 -19.34 10.40
N GLY A 216 0.69 -18.25 11.02
CA GLY A 216 2.08 -18.12 11.47
C GLY A 216 3.09 -17.93 10.33
N ALA A 217 2.65 -17.87 9.07
CA ALA A 217 3.52 -17.68 7.91
C ALA A 217 4.35 -16.40 7.99
N ALA A 218 3.85 -15.34 8.63
CA ALA A 218 4.63 -14.12 8.85
C ALA A 218 5.93 -14.39 9.64
N LYS A 219 5.85 -15.18 10.72
CA LYS A 219 7.02 -15.52 11.54
C LYS A 219 7.97 -16.46 10.81
N TYR A 220 7.40 -17.42 10.07
CA TYR A 220 8.20 -18.32 9.23
C TYR A 220 8.99 -17.53 8.19
N ILE A 221 8.35 -16.63 7.44
CA ILE A 221 9.01 -15.77 6.45
C ILE A 221 10.15 -14.92 7.06
N GLU A 222 9.96 -14.39 8.27
CA GLU A 222 10.99 -13.62 8.97
C GLU A 222 12.22 -14.45 9.36
N GLN A 223 12.04 -15.75 9.63
CA GLN A 223 13.14 -16.65 10.00
C GLN A 223 13.92 -17.15 8.79
N THR A 224 13.29 -17.18 7.61
CA THR A 224 13.87 -17.72 6.37
C THR A 224 14.58 -16.66 5.52
N LEU A 225 14.44 -15.38 5.87
CA LEU A 225 15.11 -14.23 5.23
C LEU A 225 16.35 -13.78 6.02
#